data_AF-A0A7W1CK04-F1
#
_entry.id   AF-A0A7W1CK04-F1
#
_cell.length_a   1.000
_cell.length_b   1.000
_cell.length_c   1.000
_cell.angle_alpha   90.00
_cell.angle_beta   90.00
_cell.angle_gamma   90.00
#
_symmetry.space_group_name_H-M   'P 1'
#
loop_
_entity.id
_entity.type
_entity.pdbx_description
1 polymer ?
#
loop_
_entity_poly.entity_id
_entity_poly.type
_entity_poly.pdbx_seq_one_letter_code
_entity_poly.pdbx_strand_id
1 'polypeptide(L)'
;MRRSICYCSPSSTLAGKINTWKFIYTPSVNLPKGSKLTFDMGSSGRDIDWEVPTTDLAKPSNVIFAKLENGKVLQAKEVDVAGSYTPQFEFTLAAEITAGSSFTIFVGSPKEGPGLASKHGTKAQTMAQRRRTFTLNIEVASKGKAKPKMEEPEVFTMDVRGGELNRIIVLTPSFVVRNRRFDVTVRFEDQYGNLTSETDQNTLIELSYEHLRENLNWKLFVPETGFISLPNLYFNDPGVYTIKLYNTLTKQSFNSPPIKCFSEANKSLFWGLLHGESERIDSTENIESCLRYFRDDKSENFFASSPFESAEETPLEIWKLICQHITEFDEANRFTAFVGFQWQGESPKEGIRQILYAKENRQLLRKKDVKYSTLDKIYKSFAPKDLISI
;
A
#
# COMPACT_ATOMS: atom_id res chain seq x y z
N MET A 1 -26.14 24.51 1.24
CA MET A 1 -26.30 23.25 2.02
C MET A 1 -25.05 23.08 2.87
N ARG A 2 -25.18 22.95 4.19
CA ARG A 2 -24.04 22.59 5.05
C ARG A 2 -23.66 21.14 4.73
N ARG A 3 -22.38 20.87 4.52
CA ARG A 3 -21.84 19.50 4.44
C ARG A 3 -21.31 19.12 5.81
N SER A 4 -21.36 17.83 6.11
CA SER A 4 -20.62 17.23 7.21
C SER A 4 -19.13 17.49 7.04
N ILE A 5 -18.40 17.52 8.16
CA ILE A 5 -16.95 17.69 8.18
C ILE A 5 -16.34 16.49 8.90
N CYS A 6 -15.36 15.85 8.25
CA CYS A 6 -14.65 14.69 8.74
C CYS A 6 -13.14 14.92 8.60
N TYR A 7 -12.39 14.88 9.70
CA TYR A 7 -10.93 14.97 9.66
C TYR A 7 -10.26 14.21 10.79
N CYS A 8 -8.99 13.87 10.58
CA CYS A 8 -8.16 13.19 11.58
C CYS A 8 -7.25 14.20 12.29
N SER A 9 -6.97 13.95 13.57
CA SER A 9 -5.92 14.64 14.32
C SER A 9 -4.99 13.63 15.00
N PRO A 10 -3.69 13.58 14.64
CA PRO A 10 -3.05 14.34 13.55
C PRO A 10 -3.58 13.96 12.15
N SER A 11 -3.35 14.81 11.14
CA SER A 11 -3.75 14.54 9.74
C SER A 11 -2.80 13.60 8.99
N SER A 12 -1.61 13.37 9.56
CA SER A 12 -0.63 12.41 9.06
C SER A 12 0.14 11.76 10.21
N THR A 13 0.72 10.59 9.95
CA THR A 13 1.53 9.84 10.89
C THR A 13 2.64 9.05 10.18
N LEU A 14 3.59 8.53 10.95
CA LEU A 14 4.60 7.59 10.48
C LEU A 14 4.12 6.14 10.61
N ALA A 15 4.58 5.28 9.71
CA ALA A 15 4.33 3.85 9.74
C ALA A 15 4.78 3.24 11.08
N GLY A 16 3.92 2.40 11.66
CA GLY A 16 4.18 1.74 12.95
C GLY A 16 4.18 2.67 14.17
N LYS A 17 3.91 3.98 14.02
CA LYS A 17 3.86 4.92 15.14
C LYS A 17 2.74 4.53 16.12
N ILE A 18 3.03 4.60 17.41
CA ILE A 18 2.03 4.48 18.48
C ILE A 18 1.59 5.89 18.91
N ASN A 19 0.28 6.15 18.90
CA ASN A 19 -0.30 7.42 19.32
C ASN A 19 -1.78 7.25 19.76
N THR A 20 -2.39 8.34 20.23
CA THR A 20 -3.84 8.47 20.31
C THR A 20 -4.35 9.25 19.11
N TRP A 21 -5.18 8.59 18.30
CA TRP A 21 -5.74 9.10 17.07
C TRP A 21 -7.13 9.65 17.33
N LYS A 22 -7.43 10.81 16.76
CA LYS A 22 -8.75 11.43 16.87
C LYS A 22 -9.40 11.49 15.50
N PHE A 23 -10.65 11.05 15.40
CA PHE A 23 -11.50 11.19 14.23
C PHE A 23 -12.65 12.14 14.60
N ILE A 24 -12.62 13.34 14.03
CA ILE A 24 -13.53 14.42 14.39
C ILE A 24 -14.60 14.52 13.31
N TYR A 25 -15.84 14.25 13.70
CA TYR A 25 -17.03 14.39 12.88
C TYR A 25 -17.86 15.58 13.33
N THR A 26 -18.30 16.41 12.39
CA THR A 26 -19.24 17.50 12.62
C THR A 26 -20.44 17.32 11.69
N PRO A 27 -21.64 17.04 12.20
CA PRO A 27 -22.79 16.74 11.37
C PRO A 27 -23.36 18.01 10.74
N SER A 28 -23.89 17.88 9.53
CA SER A 28 -24.61 18.94 8.81
C SER A 28 -26.05 19.13 9.28
N VAL A 29 -26.60 18.11 9.93
CA VAL A 29 -27.97 18.04 10.46
C VAL A 29 -27.95 17.61 11.93
N ASN A 30 -29.02 17.86 12.67
CA ASN A 30 -29.10 17.41 14.05
C ASN A 30 -29.22 15.88 14.08
N LEU A 31 -28.45 15.24 14.97
CA LEU A 31 -28.52 13.81 15.22
C LEU A 31 -29.24 13.58 16.56
N PRO A 32 -30.45 13.01 16.56
CA PRO A 32 -31.22 12.80 17.79
C PRO A 32 -30.57 11.77 18.71
N LYS A 33 -30.89 11.86 20.01
CA LYS A 33 -30.57 10.81 20.99
C LYS A 33 -31.04 9.44 20.49
N GLY A 34 -30.18 8.44 20.63
CA GLY A 34 -30.42 7.06 20.16
C GLY A 34 -29.93 6.78 18.75
N SER A 35 -29.48 7.78 17.99
CA SER A 35 -28.82 7.53 16.70
C SER A 35 -27.54 6.71 16.91
N LYS A 36 -27.21 5.87 15.93
CA LYS A 36 -26.05 4.99 15.98
C LYS A 36 -25.01 5.44 14.97
N LEU A 37 -23.77 5.50 15.41
CA LEU A 37 -22.62 5.84 14.59
C LEU A 37 -21.67 4.65 14.60
N THR A 38 -21.51 3.97 13.47
CA THR A 38 -20.70 2.75 13.35
C THR A 38 -19.42 3.08 12.59
N PHE A 39 -18.30 3.04 13.32
CA PHE A 39 -16.98 3.35 12.80
C PHE A 39 -16.26 2.08 12.33
N ASP A 40 -15.72 2.15 11.11
CA ASP A 40 -14.91 1.11 10.52
C ASP A 40 -13.46 1.58 10.41
N MET A 41 -12.55 0.83 11.05
CA MET A 41 -11.12 1.06 10.99
C MET A 41 -10.54 0.77 9.61
N GLY A 42 -11.21 -0.05 8.78
CA GLY A 42 -10.70 -0.57 7.51
C GLY A 42 -9.48 -1.48 7.69
N SER A 43 -9.36 -2.13 8.85
CA SER A 43 -8.28 -3.08 9.15
C SER A 43 -8.75 -4.50 8.84
N SER A 44 -7.88 -5.37 8.32
CA SER A 44 -8.17 -6.80 8.20
C SER A 44 -7.59 -7.60 9.37
N GLY A 45 -7.02 -6.92 10.37
CA GLY A 45 -6.45 -7.53 11.56
C GLY A 45 -5.07 -8.17 11.33
N ARG A 46 -4.42 -7.88 10.20
CA ARG A 46 -3.07 -8.38 9.90
C ARG A 46 -2.03 -7.62 10.72
N ASP A 47 -0.86 -8.23 10.94
CA ASP A 47 0.24 -7.59 11.70
C ASP A 47 0.74 -6.27 11.10
N ILE A 48 0.53 -6.11 9.79
CA ILE A 48 0.89 -4.92 9.02
C ILE A 48 -0.18 -3.83 9.05
N ASP A 49 -1.43 -4.16 9.40
CA ASP A 49 -2.56 -3.24 9.41
C ASP A 49 -2.54 -2.37 10.67
N TRP A 50 -3.48 -1.43 10.72
CA TRP A 50 -3.73 -0.67 11.93
C TRP A 50 -4.17 -1.61 13.05
N GLU A 51 -3.56 -1.46 14.22
CA GLU A 51 -3.90 -2.28 15.38
C GLU A 51 -5.37 -2.09 15.76
N VAL A 52 -6.08 -3.20 15.94
CA VAL A 52 -7.51 -3.18 16.28
C VAL A 52 -7.66 -2.82 17.75
N PRO A 53 -8.39 -1.75 18.10
CA PRO A 53 -8.59 -1.35 19.50
C PRO A 53 -9.64 -2.20 20.21
N THR A 54 -9.56 -2.24 21.54
CA THR A 54 -10.59 -2.85 22.38
C THR A 54 -11.63 -1.82 22.84
N THR A 55 -12.86 -2.27 23.04
CA THR A 55 -13.95 -1.46 23.62
C THR A 55 -13.95 -1.43 25.16
N ASP A 56 -13.06 -2.20 25.81
CA ASP A 56 -12.90 -2.22 27.26
C ASP A 56 -12.08 -1.03 27.78
N LEU A 57 -12.77 -0.01 28.30
CA LEU A 57 -12.15 1.21 28.85
C LEU A 57 -11.36 0.97 30.14
N ALA A 58 -11.44 -0.21 30.76
CA ALA A 58 -10.59 -0.57 31.90
C ALA A 58 -9.17 -0.92 31.46
N LYS A 59 -8.96 -1.23 30.17
CA LYS A 59 -7.62 -1.53 29.64
C LYS A 59 -6.75 -0.29 29.64
N PRO A 60 -5.44 -0.43 29.95
CA PRO A 60 -4.54 0.71 30.05
C PRO A 60 -4.12 1.29 28.69
N SER A 61 -4.34 0.58 27.59
CA SER A 61 -3.84 0.92 26.25
C SER A 61 -4.73 0.40 25.13
N ASN A 62 -4.57 0.99 23.93
CA ASN A 62 -5.22 0.57 22.69
C ASN A 62 -6.75 0.42 22.82
N VAL A 63 -7.42 1.47 23.32
CA VAL A 63 -8.88 1.50 23.49
C VAL A 63 -9.55 2.38 22.44
N ILE A 64 -10.83 2.15 22.20
CA ILE A 64 -11.69 3.03 21.40
C ILE A 64 -12.88 3.56 22.20
N PHE A 65 -13.08 4.87 22.16
CA PHE A 65 -14.21 5.57 22.78
C PHE A 65 -14.54 6.85 22.02
N ALA A 66 -15.69 7.47 22.29
CA ALA A 66 -16.00 8.79 21.75
C ALA A 66 -16.24 9.81 22.87
N LYS A 67 -16.02 11.09 22.57
CA LYS A 67 -16.43 12.22 23.40
C LYS A 67 -17.33 13.15 22.59
N LEU A 68 -18.42 13.58 23.23
CA LEU A 68 -19.24 14.69 22.75
C LEU A 68 -18.60 16.03 23.13
N GLU A 69 -19.00 17.11 22.46
CA GLU A 69 -18.53 18.47 22.75
C GLU A 69 -18.74 18.89 24.22
N ASN A 70 -19.79 18.38 24.88
CA ASN A 70 -20.06 18.61 26.30
C ASN A 70 -19.18 17.77 27.26
N GLY A 71 -18.18 17.05 26.73
CA GLY A 71 -17.25 16.21 27.50
C GLY A 71 -17.78 14.82 27.86
N LYS A 72 -19.04 14.50 27.53
CA LYS A 72 -19.61 13.17 27.81
C LYS A 72 -18.90 12.09 26.99
N VAL A 73 -18.37 11.08 27.68
CA VAL A 73 -17.75 9.90 27.08
C VAL A 73 -18.83 8.89 26.66
N LEU A 74 -18.66 8.31 25.48
CA LEU A 74 -19.46 7.21 24.96
C LEU A 74 -18.54 6.01 24.75
N GLN A 75 -18.91 4.88 25.36
CA GLN A 75 -18.23 3.61 25.13
C GLN A 75 -18.71 3.00 23.81
N ALA A 76 -17.77 2.46 23.03
CA ALA A 76 -18.07 1.72 21.82
C ALA A 76 -18.62 0.32 22.15
N LYS A 77 -19.42 -0.24 21.25
CA LYS A 77 -19.79 -1.64 21.23
C LYS A 77 -19.24 -2.29 19.96
N GLU A 78 -18.65 -3.47 20.08
CA GLU A 78 -18.22 -4.26 18.92
C GLU A 78 -19.43 -4.81 18.16
N VAL A 79 -19.36 -4.72 16.84
CA VAL A 79 -20.35 -5.26 15.90
C VAL A 79 -19.62 -6.18 14.93
N ASP A 80 -19.95 -7.47 14.99
CA ASP A 80 -19.41 -8.47 14.08
C ASP A 80 -19.95 -8.26 12.67
N VAL A 81 -19.07 -8.34 11.68
CA VAL A 81 -19.42 -8.22 10.26
C VAL A 81 -19.12 -9.54 9.57
N ALA A 82 -20.12 -10.09 8.87
CA ALA A 82 -19.96 -11.34 8.14
C ALA A 82 -18.85 -11.22 7.08
N GLY A 83 -17.88 -12.14 7.11
CA GLY A 83 -16.73 -12.13 6.20
C GLY A 83 -15.58 -11.21 6.62
N SER A 84 -15.71 -10.46 7.72
CA SER A 84 -14.62 -9.67 8.29
C SER A 84 -13.97 -10.41 9.47
N TYR A 85 -12.64 -10.31 9.58
CA TYR A 85 -11.89 -10.81 10.74
C TYR A 85 -11.86 -9.80 11.91
N THR A 86 -12.28 -8.56 11.68
CA THR A 86 -12.27 -7.50 12.70
C THR A 86 -13.67 -6.90 12.88
N PRO A 87 -14.02 -6.47 14.10
CA PRO A 87 -15.31 -5.84 14.35
C PRO A 87 -15.35 -4.41 13.81
N GLN A 88 -16.56 -3.89 13.63
CA GLN A 88 -16.83 -2.46 13.59
C GLN A 88 -17.20 -1.95 14.98
N PHE A 89 -17.14 -0.63 15.19
CA PHE A 89 -17.35 -0.01 16.51
C PHE A 89 -18.58 0.92 16.50
N GLU A 90 -19.67 0.50 17.15
CA GLU A 90 -20.91 1.26 17.24
C GLU A 90 -20.95 2.16 18.48
N PHE A 91 -21.30 3.43 18.28
CA PHE A 91 -21.59 4.40 19.33
C PHE A 91 -23.06 4.77 19.29
N THR A 92 -23.79 4.55 20.40
CA THR A 92 -25.17 5.02 20.53
C THR A 92 -25.20 6.39 21.21
N LEU A 93 -25.80 7.38 20.56
CA LEU A 93 -25.88 8.74 21.10
C LEU A 93 -26.73 8.81 22.37
N ALA A 94 -26.12 9.20 23.47
CA ALA A 94 -26.81 9.37 24.74
C ALA A 94 -27.57 10.71 24.87
N ALA A 95 -27.33 11.64 23.96
CA ALA A 95 -27.98 12.95 23.84
C ALA A 95 -28.00 13.39 22.36
N GLU A 96 -28.80 14.40 22.02
CA GLU A 96 -28.78 15.00 20.68
C GLU A 96 -27.43 15.69 20.42
N ILE A 97 -26.93 15.57 19.19
CA ILE A 97 -25.81 16.37 18.67
C ILE A 97 -26.39 17.37 17.68
N THR A 98 -26.25 18.66 17.98
CA THR A 98 -26.68 19.74 17.09
C THR A 98 -25.80 19.83 15.85
N ALA A 99 -26.38 20.21 14.72
CA ALA A 99 -25.62 20.49 13.51
C ALA A 99 -24.51 21.52 13.79
N GLY A 100 -23.26 21.19 13.43
CA GLY A 100 -22.09 22.02 13.73
C GLY A 100 -21.35 21.67 15.02
N SER A 101 -21.90 20.81 15.89
CA SER A 101 -21.23 20.35 17.12
C SER A 101 -20.38 19.10 16.88
N SER A 102 -19.26 19.01 17.59
CA SER A 102 -18.26 17.96 17.33
C SER A 102 -18.57 16.64 18.05
N PHE A 103 -18.45 15.54 17.33
CA PHE A 103 -18.35 14.17 17.83
C PHE A 103 -16.92 13.67 17.54
N THR A 104 -16.15 13.34 18.58
CA THR A 104 -14.77 12.88 18.40
C THR A 104 -14.60 11.45 18.84
N ILE A 105 -14.18 10.57 17.92
CA ILE A 105 -13.74 9.21 18.23
C ILE A 105 -12.25 9.27 18.58
N PHE A 106 -11.88 8.63 19.68
CA PHE A 106 -10.51 8.46 20.14
C PHE A 106 -10.13 6.99 20.01
N VAL A 107 -8.99 6.73 19.40
CA VAL A 107 -8.40 5.40 19.26
C VAL A 107 -6.98 5.46 19.80
N GLY A 108 -6.72 4.82 20.94
CA GLY A 108 -5.40 4.82 21.58
C GLY A 108 -5.47 4.84 23.09
N SER A 109 -4.73 5.76 23.72
CA SER A 109 -4.62 5.80 25.18
C SER A 109 -5.94 6.29 25.81
N PRO A 110 -6.47 5.60 26.85
CA PRO A 110 -7.67 6.03 27.57
C PRO A 110 -7.44 7.28 28.43
N LYS A 111 -6.18 7.61 28.71
CA LYS A 111 -5.78 8.69 29.62
C LYS A 111 -4.93 9.72 28.87
N GLU A 112 -5.14 10.98 29.23
CA GLU A 112 -4.36 12.09 28.71
C GLU A 112 -3.18 12.38 29.65
N GLY A 113 -2.02 12.69 29.08
CA GLY A 113 -0.81 12.99 29.84
C GLY A 113 0.46 12.89 29.00
N PRO A 114 1.57 13.51 29.44
CA PRO A 114 2.83 13.49 28.70
C PRO A 114 3.32 12.07 28.45
N GLY A 115 3.55 11.72 27.18
CA GLY A 115 4.08 10.42 26.76
C GLY A 115 3.12 9.22 26.86
N LEU A 116 1.90 9.39 27.39
CA LEU A 116 0.92 8.29 27.48
C LEU A 116 0.47 7.83 26.09
N ALA A 117 0.21 8.77 25.19
CA ALA A 117 -0.18 8.47 23.81
C ALA A 117 0.86 7.61 23.08
N SER A 118 2.16 7.84 23.29
CA SER A 118 3.23 7.05 22.66
C SER A 118 3.49 5.69 23.30
N LYS A 119 3.06 5.47 24.54
CA LYS A 119 3.30 4.22 25.30
C LYS A 119 2.08 3.31 25.37
N HIS A 120 0.90 3.90 25.36
CA HIS A 120 -0.39 3.25 25.58
C HIS A 120 -1.39 3.55 24.45
N GLY A 121 -0.92 4.14 23.35
CA GLY A 121 -1.72 4.40 22.17
C GLY A 121 -2.09 3.13 21.41
N THR A 122 -2.58 3.33 20.19
CA THR A 122 -2.81 2.28 19.19
C THR A 122 -1.73 2.41 18.14
N LYS A 123 -1.14 1.31 17.70
CA LYS A 123 -0.13 1.27 16.64
C LYS A 123 -0.79 1.52 15.27
N ALA A 124 -0.29 2.50 14.52
CA ALA A 124 -0.65 2.70 13.12
C ALA A 124 -0.14 1.54 12.25
N GLN A 125 -0.71 1.39 11.06
CA GLN A 125 -0.25 0.41 10.07
C GLN A 125 1.24 0.59 9.74
N THR A 126 1.89 -0.49 9.34
CA THR A 126 3.34 -0.51 9.02
C THR A 126 3.64 -0.20 7.56
N MET A 127 2.62 -0.02 6.73
CA MET A 127 2.76 0.37 5.32
C MET A 127 2.48 1.86 5.15
N ALA A 128 3.35 2.56 4.42
CA ALA A 128 3.09 3.92 3.97
C ALA A 128 1.92 3.93 2.96
N GLN A 129 0.95 4.82 3.18
CA GLN A 129 -0.25 4.93 2.36
C GLN A 129 -0.77 6.36 2.40
N ARG A 130 -0.97 6.94 1.22
CA ARG A 130 -1.62 8.25 1.09
C ARG A 130 -3.13 8.09 1.22
N ARG A 131 -3.76 9.06 1.89
CA ARG A 131 -5.22 9.13 2.06
C ARG A 131 -5.83 7.82 2.57
N ARG A 132 -5.20 7.17 3.55
CA ARG A 132 -5.78 6.00 4.21
C ARG A 132 -7.16 6.36 4.76
N THR A 133 -8.18 5.66 4.29
CA THR A 133 -9.60 5.97 4.52
C THR A 133 -10.14 5.24 5.75
N PHE A 134 -10.89 5.92 6.61
CA PHE A 134 -11.70 5.31 7.67
C PHE A 134 -13.15 5.73 7.44
N THR A 135 -14.12 4.88 7.76
CA THR A 135 -15.52 5.18 7.44
C THR A 135 -16.41 5.23 8.68
N LEU A 136 -17.47 6.02 8.61
CA LEU A 136 -18.45 6.17 9.66
C LEU A 136 -19.85 6.13 9.07
N ASN A 137 -20.57 5.07 9.37
CA ASN A 137 -21.96 4.88 8.97
C ASN A 137 -22.87 5.48 10.04
N ILE A 138 -23.90 6.22 9.62
CA ILE A 138 -24.80 6.92 10.53
C ILE A 138 -26.22 6.41 10.33
N GLU A 139 -26.78 5.83 11.40
CA GLU A 139 -28.18 5.45 11.48
C GLU A 139 -28.91 6.47 12.35
N VAL A 140 -29.66 7.38 11.72
CA VAL A 140 -30.44 8.40 12.41
C VAL A 140 -31.64 7.76 13.11
N ALA A 141 -31.79 7.97 14.42
CA ALA A 141 -32.94 7.46 15.15
C ALA A 141 -34.24 8.12 14.66
N SER A 142 -35.19 7.31 14.18
CA SER A 142 -36.50 7.76 13.72
C SER A 142 -37.60 7.42 14.73
N LYS A 143 -38.63 8.27 14.83
CA LYS A 143 -39.81 8.04 15.71
C LYS A 143 -40.87 7.10 15.10
N GLY A 144 -40.54 6.31 14.07
CA GLY A 144 -41.51 5.43 13.39
C GLY A 144 -40.84 4.41 12.47
N LYS A 145 -41.56 3.30 12.18
CA LYS A 145 -41.11 2.06 11.49
C LYS A 145 -40.61 2.21 10.02
N ALA A 146 -39.96 3.31 9.66
CA ALA A 146 -39.25 3.39 8.39
C ALA A 146 -37.84 2.80 8.59
N LYS A 147 -37.47 1.81 7.77
CA LYS A 147 -36.09 1.32 7.72
C LYS A 147 -35.16 2.51 7.46
N PRO A 148 -34.03 2.64 8.19
CA PRO A 148 -33.04 3.67 7.91
C PRO A 148 -32.64 3.57 6.44
N LYS A 149 -32.67 4.69 5.73
CA LYS A 149 -32.05 4.77 4.41
C LYS A 149 -30.55 4.68 4.64
N MET A 150 -29.88 3.68 4.06
CA MET A 150 -28.42 3.63 4.07
C MET A 150 -27.92 4.84 3.26
N GLU A 151 -27.42 5.85 3.96
CA GLU A 151 -26.70 6.97 3.37
C GLU A 151 -25.25 6.54 3.09
N GLU A 152 -24.59 7.24 2.17
CA GLU A 152 -23.15 7.02 1.93
C GLU A 152 -22.38 7.26 3.23
N PRO A 153 -21.38 6.43 3.55
CA PRO A 153 -20.60 6.59 4.76
C PRO A 153 -19.81 7.89 4.74
N GLU A 154 -19.68 8.50 5.91
CA GLU A 154 -18.74 9.60 6.12
C GLU A 154 -17.30 9.06 6.06
N VAL A 155 -16.40 9.78 5.39
CA VAL A 155 -15.02 9.31 5.15
C VAL A 155 -14.01 10.22 5.82
N PHE A 156 -13.15 9.64 6.64
CA PHE A 156 -11.94 10.28 7.15
C PHE A 156 -10.74 9.85 6.31
N THR A 157 -9.75 10.73 6.15
CA THR A 157 -8.49 10.37 5.50
C THR A 157 -7.30 10.78 6.37
N MET A 158 -6.27 9.94 6.39
CA MET A 158 -4.98 10.23 7.03
C MET A 158 -3.84 9.77 6.12
N ASP A 159 -2.76 10.54 6.05
CA ASP A 159 -1.54 10.08 5.37
C ASP A 159 -0.65 9.29 6.33
N VAL A 160 -0.27 8.07 5.95
CA VAL A 160 0.75 7.27 6.63
C VAL A 160 2.04 7.34 5.81
N ARG A 161 3.11 7.88 6.38
CA ARG A 161 4.43 8.05 5.74
C ARG A 161 5.41 6.97 6.21
N GLY A 162 6.52 6.79 5.51
CA GLY A 162 7.60 5.92 5.99
C GLY A 162 8.13 6.39 7.35
N GLY A 163 8.51 5.45 8.21
CA GLY A 163 9.12 5.71 9.51
C GLY A 163 10.56 6.23 9.41
N GLU A 164 11.27 6.29 10.53
CA GLU A 164 12.66 6.74 10.56
C GLU A 164 13.56 5.92 9.64
N LEU A 165 14.50 6.59 8.95
CA LEU A 165 15.47 5.97 8.07
C LEU A 165 16.23 4.84 8.78
N ASN A 166 16.11 3.63 8.24
CA ASN A 166 16.75 2.44 8.80
C ASN A 166 17.81 1.85 7.87
N ARG A 167 17.53 1.80 6.57
CA ARG A 167 18.39 1.15 5.58
C ARG A 167 18.42 1.92 4.27
N ILE A 168 19.54 1.82 3.56
CA ILE A 168 19.70 2.35 2.20
C ILE A 168 19.92 1.17 1.25
N ILE A 169 19.06 1.02 0.25
CA ILE A 169 19.13 -0.03 -0.76
C ILE A 169 19.62 0.57 -2.07
N VAL A 170 20.64 -0.05 -2.67
CA VAL A 170 21.20 0.37 -3.96
C VAL A 170 20.80 -0.67 -5.01
N LEU A 171 19.87 -0.28 -5.88
CA LEU A 171 19.40 -1.11 -6.97
C LEU A 171 20.18 -0.78 -8.24
N THR A 172 20.82 -1.79 -8.78
CA THR A 172 21.71 -1.68 -9.95
C THR A 172 21.31 -2.73 -10.98
N PRO A 173 21.45 -2.44 -12.28
CA PRO A 173 21.38 -3.51 -13.28
C PRO A 173 22.41 -4.58 -12.95
N SER A 174 22.02 -5.86 -13.03
CA SER A 174 22.96 -6.94 -12.77
C SER A 174 24.00 -7.05 -13.88
N PHE A 175 23.60 -6.77 -15.12
CA PHE A 175 24.43 -6.85 -16.32
C PHE A 175 24.51 -5.50 -17.04
N VAL A 176 25.73 -5.06 -17.34
CA VAL A 176 26.01 -3.83 -18.10
C VAL A 176 27.09 -4.10 -19.15
N VAL A 177 27.29 -3.16 -20.07
CA VAL A 177 28.30 -3.26 -21.13
C VAL A 177 29.26 -2.09 -20.99
N ARG A 178 30.55 -2.32 -21.23
CA ARG A 178 31.57 -1.25 -21.18
C ARG A 178 31.15 -0.05 -22.02
N ASN A 179 31.40 1.15 -21.51
CA ASN A 179 31.07 2.44 -22.13
C ASN A 179 29.57 2.65 -22.44
N ARG A 180 28.68 1.76 -22.01
CA ARG A 180 27.23 2.01 -22.04
C ARG A 180 26.78 2.60 -20.72
N ARG A 181 25.93 3.62 -20.84
CA ARG A 181 25.33 4.29 -19.70
C ARG A 181 24.23 3.45 -19.11
N PHE A 182 24.13 3.49 -17.79
CA PHE A 182 23.05 2.89 -17.03
C PHE A 182 22.73 3.76 -15.82
N ASP A 183 21.55 3.57 -15.27
CA ASP A 183 21.06 4.30 -14.11
C ASP A 183 21.07 3.38 -12.88
N VAL A 184 21.16 4.00 -11.71
CA VAL A 184 21.15 3.32 -10.41
C VAL A 184 20.08 3.94 -9.53
N THR A 185 19.20 3.13 -8.96
CA THR A 185 18.16 3.61 -8.05
C THR A 185 18.62 3.42 -6.62
N VAL A 186 18.71 4.51 -5.86
CA VAL A 186 18.96 4.51 -4.42
C VAL A 186 17.66 4.70 -3.68
N ARG A 187 17.38 3.82 -2.73
CA ARG A 187 16.15 3.83 -1.93
C ARG A 187 16.50 4.01 -0.46
N PHE A 188 15.81 4.93 0.18
CA PHE A 188 15.91 5.24 1.59
C PHE A 188 14.70 4.62 2.26
N GLU A 189 14.92 3.59 3.08
CA GLU A 189 13.83 2.79 3.62
C GLU A 189 13.79 2.81 5.15
N ASP A 190 12.59 2.83 5.69
CA ASP A 190 12.34 2.54 7.10
C ASP A 190 12.52 1.05 7.41
N GLN A 191 12.35 0.67 8.68
CA GLN A 191 12.48 -0.73 9.12
C GLN A 191 11.47 -1.69 8.47
N TYR A 192 10.35 -1.16 7.96
CA TYR A 192 9.31 -1.92 7.30
C TYR A 192 9.52 -1.98 5.78
N GLY A 193 10.51 -1.27 5.23
CA GLY A 193 10.75 -1.21 3.79
C GLY A 193 9.82 -0.25 3.06
N ASN A 194 9.30 0.78 3.72
CA ASN A 194 8.66 1.93 3.07
C ASN A 194 9.72 2.95 2.69
N LEU A 195 9.51 3.65 1.58
CA LEU A 195 10.30 4.84 1.26
C LEU A 195 10.12 5.90 2.35
N THR A 196 11.23 6.53 2.76
CA THR A 196 11.21 7.54 3.81
C THR A 196 12.17 8.69 3.57
N SER A 197 11.75 9.86 4.01
CA SER A 197 12.56 11.07 4.15
C SER A 197 12.78 11.45 5.62
N GLU A 198 12.25 10.66 6.56
CA GLU A 198 12.39 10.91 8.00
C GLU A 198 13.80 10.54 8.46
N THR A 199 14.67 11.54 8.48
CA THR A 199 16.08 11.38 8.85
C THR A 199 16.61 12.64 9.52
N ASP A 200 17.80 12.55 10.13
CA ASP A 200 18.48 13.73 10.66
C ASP A 200 18.82 14.70 9.51
N GLN A 201 18.63 16.00 9.72
CA GLN A 201 18.87 17.03 8.68
C GLN A 201 20.32 17.07 8.19
N ASN A 202 21.27 16.55 8.97
CA ASN A 202 22.68 16.45 8.62
C ASN A 202 23.04 15.13 7.92
N THR A 203 22.06 14.28 7.61
CA THR A 203 22.30 13.01 6.93
C THR A 203 22.79 13.26 5.50
N LEU A 204 24.06 12.94 5.29
CA LEU A 204 24.74 13.10 4.01
C LEU A 204 25.35 11.76 3.59
N ILE A 205 25.02 11.35 2.35
CA ILE A 205 25.44 10.08 1.77
C ILE A 205 26.50 10.33 0.70
N GLU A 206 27.64 9.68 0.85
CA GLU A 206 28.71 9.69 -0.14
C GLU A 206 28.66 8.42 -0.99
N LEU A 207 28.68 8.58 -2.31
CA LEU A 207 28.72 7.45 -3.23
C LEU A 207 30.16 7.19 -3.70
N SER A 208 30.51 5.92 -3.73
CA SER A 208 31.77 5.38 -4.23
C SER A 208 31.52 4.02 -4.89
N TYR A 209 32.55 3.38 -5.44
CA TYR A 209 32.46 2.00 -5.97
C TYR A 209 33.76 1.24 -5.73
N GLU A 210 33.69 -0.09 -5.68
CA GLU A 210 34.88 -0.95 -5.56
C GLU A 210 35.59 -1.08 -6.92
N HIS A 211 36.93 -1.05 -6.92
CA HIS A 211 37.81 -1.02 -8.11
C HIS A 211 37.97 0.35 -8.82
N LEU A 212 37.99 1.45 -8.06
CA LEU A 212 38.10 2.83 -8.56
C LEU A 212 39.36 3.13 -9.42
N ARG A 213 39.10 3.71 -10.60
CA ARG A 213 39.82 4.93 -11.02
C ARG A 213 39.16 6.10 -10.30
N GLU A 214 39.95 6.89 -9.58
CA GLU A 214 39.59 8.17 -8.96
C GLU A 214 38.66 8.98 -9.89
N ASN A 215 37.50 9.48 -9.42
CA ASN A 215 36.78 10.67 -9.95
C ASN A 215 35.26 10.74 -9.62
N LEU A 216 34.62 9.74 -9.01
CA LEU A 216 33.21 9.85 -8.60
C LEU A 216 33.11 10.17 -7.10
N ASN A 217 32.89 11.44 -6.77
CA ASN A 217 32.57 11.90 -5.41
C ASN A 217 31.21 12.60 -5.43
N TRP A 218 30.13 11.84 -5.29
CA TRP A 218 28.79 12.40 -5.17
C TRP A 218 28.37 12.45 -3.71
N LYS A 219 27.80 13.59 -3.34
CA LYS A 219 27.20 13.84 -2.03
C LYS A 219 25.70 13.99 -2.23
N LEU A 220 24.94 13.11 -1.59
CA LEU A 220 23.49 12.98 -1.76
C LEU A 220 22.80 13.30 -0.43
N PHE A 221 21.75 14.11 -0.50
CA PHE A 221 20.79 14.28 0.59
C PHE A 221 19.65 13.28 0.43
N VAL A 222 19.01 12.89 1.53
CA VAL A 222 17.79 12.07 1.46
C VAL A 222 16.66 12.95 0.91
N PRO A 223 16.05 12.61 -0.23
CA PRO A 223 15.01 13.43 -0.83
C PRO A 223 13.67 13.20 -0.12
N GLU A 224 12.74 14.14 -0.25
CA GLU A 224 11.39 14.01 0.34
C GLU A 224 10.64 12.75 -0.13
N THR A 225 10.91 12.29 -1.36
CA THR A 225 10.33 11.08 -1.95
C THR A 225 10.90 9.78 -1.39
N GLY A 226 12.01 9.83 -0.66
CA GLY A 226 12.72 8.65 -0.16
C GLY A 226 13.45 7.83 -1.22
N PHE A 227 13.57 8.30 -2.47
CA PHE A 227 14.35 7.62 -3.50
C PHE A 227 15.05 8.60 -4.46
N ILE A 228 16.20 8.19 -5.01
CA ILE A 228 16.97 8.95 -6.00
C ILE A 228 17.32 8.03 -7.17
N SER A 229 17.14 8.49 -8.40
CA SER A 229 17.77 7.89 -9.57
C SER A 229 19.08 8.62 -9.88
N LEU A 230 20.17 7.86 -9.97
CA LEU A 230 21.51 8.30 -10.28
C LEU A 230 21.79 7.97 -11.75
N PRO A 231 21.77 8.97 -12.65
CA PRO A 231 21.77 8.68 -14.06
C PRO A 231 23.18 8.58 -14.64
N ASN A 232 23.30 7.90 -15.78
CA ASN A 232 24.46 7.95 -16.66
C ASN A 232 25.79 7.40 -16.06
N LEU A 233 25.72 6.44 -15.14
CA LEU A 233 26.91 5.70 -14.72
C LEU A 233 27.39 4.79 -15.85
N TYR A 234 28.70 4.52 -15.91
CA TYR A 234 29.29 3.60 -16.88
C TYR A 234 30.62 3.05 -16.35
N PHE A 235 31.01 1.88 -16.85
CA PHE A 235 32.33 1.30 -16.60
C PHE A 235 33.16 1.29 -17.89
N ASN A 236 34.44 1.65 -17.77
CA ASN A 236 35.36 1.67 -18.91
C ASN A 236 35.88 0.27 -19.26
N ASP A 237 36.02 -0.58 -18.25
CA ASP A 237 36.64 -1.89 -18.35
C ASP A 237 35.62 -2.99 -18.04
N PRO A 238 35.72 -4.17 -18.68
CA PRO A 238 34.96 -5.35 -18.28
C PRO A 238 35.40 -5.84 -16.90
N GLY A 239 34.46 -6.28 -16.08
CA GLY A 239 34.76 -6.62 -14.68
C GLY A 239 33.52 -6.95 -13.87
N VAL A 240 33.71 -7.12 -12.57
CA VAL A 240 32.63 -7.17 -11.59
C VAL A 240 32.81 -5.97 -10.67
N TYR A 241 31.75 -5.18 -10.50
CA TYR A 241 31.77 -3.93 -9.75
C TYR A 241 30.71 -3.96 -8.65
N THR A 242 30.96 -3.21 -7.59
CA THR A 242 30.02 -3.00 -6.48
C THR A 242 29.93 -1.51 -6.22
N ILE A 243 28.71 -0.97 -6.17
CA ILE A 243 28.48 0.43 -5.78
C ILE A 243 28.34 0.47 -4.26
N LYS A 244 29.05 1.41 -3.63
CA LYS A 244 29.07 1.59 -2.18
C LYS A 244 28.60 2.98 -1.81
N LEU A 245 27.56 3.05 -0.98
CA LEU A 245 27.10 4.26 -0.32
C LEU A 245 27.62 4.31 1.12
N TYR A 246 28.09 5.48 1.55
CA TYR A 246 28.59 5.73 2.88
C TYR A 246 27.78 6.83 3.56
N ASN A 247 27.15 6.50 4.69
CA ASN A 247 26.48 7.50 5.51
C ASN A 247 27.51 8.19 6.41
N THR A 248 27.76 9.47 6.16
CA THR A 248 28.80 10.22 6.88
C THR A 248 28.45 10.51 8.34
N LEU A 249 27.16 10.48 8.71
CA LEU A 249 26.68 10.69 10.07
C LEU A 249 26.77 9.39 10.88
N THR A 250 26.13 8.31 10.41
CA THR A 250 26.09 7.02 11.12
C THR A 250 27.34 6.17 10.93
N LYS A 251 28.22 6.55 9.99
CA LYS A 251 29.43 5.81 9.58
C LYS A 251 29.14 4.43 8.97
N GLN A 252 27.89 4.14 8.62
CA GLN A 252 27.49 2.88 7.98
C GLN A 252 27.80 2.88 6.49
N SER A 253 28.07 1.70 5.93
CA SER A 253 28.25 1.48 4.50
C SER A 253 27.17 0.53 3.96
N PHE A 254 26.68 0.81 2.76
CA PHE A 254 25.66 0.04 2.06
C PHE A 254 26.17 -0.30 0.66
N ASN A 255 26.15 -1.58 0.30
CA ASN A 255 26.66 -2.06 -0.98
C ASN A 255 25.52 -2.52 -1.88
N SER A 256 25.63 -2.26 -3.18
CA SER A 256 24.78 -2.90 -4.18
C SER A 256 25.11 -4.39 -4.30
N PRO A 257 24.22 -5.19 -4.91
CA PRO A 257 24.61 -6.46 -5.50
C PRO A 257 25.73 -6.29 -6.54
N PRO A 258 26.48 -7.36 -6.88
CA PRO A 258 27.53 -7.29 -7.88
C PRO A 258 26.96 -6.98 -9.28
N ILE A 259 27.66 -6.11 -10.01
CA ILE A 259 27.36 -5.72 -11.39
C ILE A 259 28.39 -6.35 -12.30
N LYS A 260 27.96 -7.20 -13.25
CA LYS A 260 28.84 -7.75 -14.28
C LYS A 260 28.89 -6.81 -15.48
N CYS A 261 30.06 -6.23 -15.73
CA CYS A 261 30.35 -5.46 -16.94
C CYS A 261 30.97 -6.37 -18.01
N PHE A 262 30.31 -6.47 -19.17
CA PHE A 262 30.78 -7.22 -20.34
C PHE A 262 31.53 -6.32 -21.33
N SER A 263 32.42 -6.92 -22.13
CA SER A 263 33.15 -6.23 -23.19
C SER A 263 32.27 -5.83 -24.38
N GLU A 264 31.24 -6.62 -24.65
CA GLU A 264 30.29 -6.44 -25.74
C GLU A 264 28.85 -6.68 -25.25
N ALA A 265 27.87 -6.35 -26.08
CA ALA A 265 26.47 -6.56 -25.75
C ALA A 265 26.21 -8.05 -25.45
N ASN A 266 25.59 -8.31 -24.30
CA ASN A 266 25.19 -9.63 -23.84
C ASN A 266 23.69 -9.61 -23.53
N LYS A 267 23.15 -10.74 -23.06
CA LYS A 267 21.80 -10.83 -22.51
C LYS A 267 21.59 -9.78 -21.41
N SER A 268 20.41 -9.20 -21.36
CA SER A 268 19.97 -8.38 -20.24
C SER A 268 19.37 -9.27 -19.15
N LEU A 269 19.52 -8.85 -17.89
CA LEU A 269 18.86 -9.48 -16.76
C LEU A 269 17.88 -8.48 -16.17
N PHE A 270 16.64 -8.92 -15.99
CA PHE A 270 15.53 -8.11 -15.50
C PHE A 270 14.93 -8.77 -14.26
N TRP A 271 14.48 -7.94 -13.32
CA TRP A 271 13.83 -8.35 -12.09
C TRP A 271 12.36 -7.92 -12.12
N GLY A 272 11.48 -8.73 -11.54
CA GLY A 272 10.06 -8.44 -11.56
C GLY A 272 9.22 -9.65 -11.17
N LEU A 273 7.91 -9.48 -11.31
CA LEU A 273 6.91 -10.50 -10.96
C LEU A 273 6.07 -10.88 -12.17
N LEU A 274 5.95 -12.18 -12.42
CA LEU A 274 5.00 -12.76 -13.39
C LEU A 274 3.66 -13.17 -12.74
N HIS A 275 3.62 -13.12 -11.41
CA HIS A 275 2.44 -13.27 -10.57
C HIS A 275 2.50 -12.13 -9.55
N GLY A 276 1.90 -11.01 -9.92
CA GLY A 276 2.05 -9.73 -9.23
C GLY A 276 1.11 -9.56 -8.05
N GLU A 277 1.46 -10.17 -6.92
CA GLU A 277 0.78 -9.92 -5.64
C GLU A 277 1.71 -9.26 -4.63
N SER A 278 1.11 -8.59 -3.66
CA SER A 278 1.81 -8.04 -2.51
C SER A 278 0.96 -8.21 -1.27
N GLU A 279 1.57 -8.60 -0.15
CA GLU A 279 0.89 -8.57 1.15
C GLU A 279 0.37 -7.16 1.50
N ARG A 280 1.02 -6.14 0.92
CA ARG A 280 0.72 -4.72 1.17
C ARG A 280 -0.47 -4.19 0.40
N ILE A 281 -0.62 -4.61 -0.85
CA ILE A 281 -1.57 -4.01 -1.79
C ILE A 281 -2.21 -5.13 -2.61
N ASP A 282 -3.54 -5.17 -2.56
CA ASP A 282 -4.34 -6.06 -3.38
C ASP A 282 -4.26 -5.63 -4.86
N SER A 283 -3.78 -6.53 -5.71
CA SER A 283 -3.61 -6.26 -7.14
C SER A 283 -4.91 -6.28 -7.93
N THR A 284 -5.98 -6.85 -7.38
CA THR A 284 -7.31 -6.93 -7.99
C THR A 284 -8.12 -5.68 -7.67
N GLU A 285 -8.21 -5.29 -6.40
CA GLU A 285 -9.02 -4.14 -5.97
C GLU A 285 -8.31 -2.80 -6.18
N ASN A 286 -6.97 -2.77 -6.10
CA ASN A 286 -6.19 -1.54 -6.16
C ASN A 286 -4.93 -1.68 -7.04
N ILE A 287 -5.18 -2.10 -8.28
CA ILE A 287 -4.14 -2.30 -9.31
C ILE A 287 -3.26 -1.06 -9.55
N GLU A 288 -3.81 0.16 -9.51
CA GLU A 288 -3.01 1.37 -9.70
C GLU A 288 -1.95 1.53 -8.60
N SER A 289 -2.35 1.37 -7.34
CA SER A 289 -1.40 1.44 -6.22
C SER A 289 -0.40 0.29 -6.27
N CYS A 290 -0.83 -0.90 -6.70
CA CYS A 290 0.05 -2.05 -6.87
C CYS A 290 1.12 -1.78 -7.94
N LEU A 291 0.74 -1.25 -9.09
CA LEU A 291 1.66 -0.89 -10.17
C LEU A 291 2.62 0.23 -9.77
N ARG A 292 2.14 1.28 -9.09
CA ARG A 292 3.01 2.32 -8.51
C ARG A 292 4.01 1.71 -7.55
N TYR A 293 3.57 0.82 -6.68
CA TYR A 293 4.45 0.18 -5.72
C TYR A 293 5.55 -0.64 -6.41
N PHE A 294 5.24 -1.48 -7.39
CA PHE A 294 6.28 -2.28 -8.05
C PHE A 294 7.19 -1.46 -8.97
N ARG A 295 6.62 -0.52 -9.75
CA ARG A 295 7.40 0.31 -10.67
C ARG A 295 8.22 1.38 -9.95
N ASP A 296 7.60 2.11 -9.03
CA ASP A 296 8.20 3.30 -8.42
C ASP A 296 8.82 2.93 -7.05
N ASP A 297 8.08 2.22 -6.20
CA ASP A 297 8.54 1.85 -4.85
C ASP A 297 9.32 0.52 -4.79
N LYS A 298 9.49 -0.22 -5.88
CA LYS A 298 10.44 -1.37 -5.91
C LYS A 298 11.42 -1.26 -7.04
N SER A 299 11.15 -0.39 -8.02
CA SER A 299 11.98 -0.22 -9.20
C SER A 299 12.19 -1.53 -9.95
N GLU A 300 11.16 -2.40 -9.96
CA GLU A 300 11.15 -3.62 -10.75
C GLU A 300 11.17 -3.28 -12.25
N ASN A 301 11.63 -4.21 -13.07
CA ASN A 301 11.64 -4.06 -14.52
C ASN A 301 10.36 -4.58 -15.18
N PHE A 302 9.66 -5.51 -14.54
CA PHE A 302 8.40 -6.01 -15.04
C PHE A 302 7.42 -6.43 -13.95
N PHE A 303 6.14 -6.44 -14.31
CA PHE A 303 5.04 -6.86 -13.45
C PHE A 303 3.97 -7.54 -14.30
N ALA A 304 3.23 -8.48 -13.73
CA ALA A 304 2.05 -9.05 -14.37
C ALA A 304 0.89 -9.15 -13.38
N SER A 305 -0.30 -8.69 -13.79
CA SER A 305 -1.50 -8.85 -12.96
C SER A 305 -1.83 -10.33 -12.75
N SER A 306 -2.47 -10.65 -11.63
CA SER A 306 -2.81 -12.03 -11.26
C SER A 306 -4.18 -12.23 -10.61
N PRO A 307 -5.23 -11.46 -10.97
CA PRO A 307 -6.56 -11.71 -10.41
C PRO A 307 -7.07 -13.10 -10.84
N PHE A 308 -7.92 -13.75 -10.05
CA PHE A 308 -8.63 -14.93 -10.53
C PHE A 308 -9.67 -14.56 -11.60
N GLU A 309 -9.91 -15.48 -12.53
CA GLU A 309 -10.84 -15.36 -13.64
C GLU A 309 -12.33 -15.41 -13.24
N SER A 310 -12.63 -15.67 -11.97
CA SER A 310 -14.00 -15.79 -11.47
C SER A 310 -14.77 -14.48 -11.66
N ALA A 311 -16.09 -14.56 -11.81
CA ALA A 311 -16.92 -13.36 -11.99
C ALA A 311 -17.19 -12.66 -10.65
N GLU A 312 -17.07 -13.44 -9.57
CA GLU A 312 -17.23 -13.03 -8.19
C GLU A 312 -16.05 -12.16 -7.74
N GLU A 313 -14.81 -12.53 -8.08
CA GLU A 313 -13.61 -11.75 -7.78
C GLU A 313 -13.32 -10.68 -8.84
N THR A 314 -13.41 -11.06 -10.13
CA THR A 314 -13.05 -10.17 -11.24
C THR A 314 -14.22 -9.97 -12.20
N PRO A 315 -15.20 -9.12 -11.82
CA PRO A 315 -16.21 -8.62 -12.74
C PRO A 315 -15.58 -7.92 -13.96
N LEU A 316 -16.38 -7.76 -15.02
CA LEU A 316 -15.91 -7.17 -16.27
C LEU A 316 -15.37 -5.73 -16.09
N GLU A 317 -15.96 -4.93 -15.20
CA GLU A 317 -15.50 -3.55 -14.97
C GLU A 317 -14.16 -3.50 -14.25
N ILE A 318 -13.93 -4.39 -13.26
CA ILE A 318 -12.62 -4.54 -12.61
C ILE A 318 -11.56 -4.99 -13.62
N TRP A 319 -11.89 -5.97 -14.47
CA TRP A 319 -10.96 -6.43 -15.50
C TRP A 319 -10.56 -5.33 -16.50
N LYS A 320 -11.52 -4.51 -16.93
CA LYS A 320 -11.23 -3.35 -17.80
C LYS A 320 -10.31 -2.36 -17.11
N LEU A 321 -10.54 -2.07 -15.83
CA LEU A 321 -9.72 -1.18 -15.03
C LEU A 321 -8.28 -1.69 -14.91
N ILE A 322 -8.11 -2.99 -14.63
CA ILE A 322 -6.80 -3.65 -14.62
C ILE A 322 -6.09 -3.50 -15.97
N CYS A 323 -6.76 -3.87 -17.07
CA CYS A 323 -6.18 -3.75 -18.41
C CYS A 323 -5.81 -2.30 -18.77
N GLN A 324 -6.62 -1.32 -18.36
CA GLN A 324 -6.36 0.09 -18.57
C GLN A 324 -5.08 0.51 -17.83
N HIS A 325 -5.00 0.27 -16.52
CA HIS A 325 -3.83 0.67 -15.74
C HIS A 325 -2.56 -0.07 -16.14
N ILE A 326 -2.63 -1.34 -16.52
CA ILE A 326 -1.48 -2.06 -17.10
C ILE A 326 -0.95 -1.32 -18.34
N THR A 327 -1.83 -0.83 -19.22
CA THR A 327 -1.41 -0.08 -20.41
C THR A 327 -0.83 1.29 -20.06
N GLU A 328 -1.42 1.98 -19.09
CA GLU A 328 -0.97 3.32 -18.67
C GLU A 328 0.39 3.29 -17.96
N PHE A 329 0.70 2.18 -17.28
CA PHE A 329 1.94 2.01 -16.51
C PHE A 329 3.06 1.37 -17.31
N ASP A 330 2.77 0.66 -18.39
CA ASP A 330 3.77 0.13 -19.31
C ASP A 330 4.60 1.28 -19.89
N GLU A 331 5.89 1.28 -19.55
CA GLU A 331 6.83 2.33 -19.92
C GLU A 331 8.01 1.68 -20.63
N ALA A 332 8.02 1.82 -21.96
CA ALA A 332 9.02 1.20 -22.82
C ALA A 332 10.45 1.50 -22.34
N ASN A 333 11.26 0.45 -22.25
CA ASN A 333 12.66 0.48 -21.77
C ASN A 333 12.85 0.81 -20.28
N ARG A 334 11.78 0.90 -19.48
CA ARG A 334 11.86 1.11 -18.02
C ARG A 334 11.08 0.08 -17.23
N PHE A 335 9.81 -0.14 -17.56
CA PHE A 335 8.91 -1.02 -16.84
C PHE A 335 7.91 -1.69 -17.78
N THR A 336 7.97 -3.00 -17.91
CA THR A 336 7.02 -3.77 -18.74
C THR A 336 5.89 -4.33 -17.90
N ALA A 337 4.66 -3.95 -18.21
CA ALA A 337 3.47 -4.41 -17.50
C ALA A 337 2.68 -5.40 -18.37
N PHE A 338 2.53 -6.63 -17.89
CA PHE A 338 1.81 -7.69 -18.57
C PHE A 338 0.38 -7.83 -18.05
N VAL A 339 -0.57 -8.01 -18.97
CA VAL A 339 -1.92 -8.45 -18.61
C VAL A 339 -1.84 -9.95 -18.31
N GLY A 340 -2.12 -10.30 -17.06
CA GLY A 340 -2.20 -11.67 -16.59
C GLY A 340 -3.41 -11.94 -15.72
N PHE A 341 -3.74 -13.21 -15.54
CA PHE A 341 -4.79 -13.68 -14.64
C PHE A 341 -4.53 -15.13 -14.24
N GLN A 342 -5.06 -15.52 -13.10
CA GLN A 342 -5.07 -16.91 -12.64
C GLN A 342 -6.29 -17.62 -13.22
N TRP A 343 -6.08 -18.79 -13.80
CA TRP A 343 -7.15 -19.69 -14.24
C TRP A 343 -7.14 -20.96 -13.40
N GLN A 344 -8.28 -21.32 -12.81
CA GLN A 344 -8.38 -22.44 -11.89
C GLN A 344 -9.13 -23.63 -12.50
N GLY A 345 -8.39 -24.68 -12.85
CA GLY A 345 -8.93 -25.93 -13.37
C GLY A 345 -9.43 -26.90 -12.31
N GLU A 346 -9.70 -28.13 -12.73
CA GLU A 346 -10.07 -29.20 -11.80
C GLU A 346 -8.83 -29.73 -11.06
N SER A 347 -8.91 -29.85 -9.73
CA SER A 347 -7.89 -30.51 -8.92
C SER A 347 -8.11 -32.02 -8.91
N PRO A 348 -7.08 -32.87 -9.09
CA PRO A 348 -5.65 -32.54 -9.21
C PRO A 348 -5.14 -32.39 -10.66
N LYS A 349 -6.02 -32.48 -11.66
CA LYS A 349 -5.63 -32.63 -13.07
C LYS A 349 -4.97 -31.38 -13.67
N GLU A 350 -5.55 -30.22 -13.42
CA GLU A 350 -5.15 -28.96 -14.03
C GLU A 350 -4.57 -28.00 -12.98
N GLY A 351 -5.18 -27.93 -11.79
CA GLY A 351 -4.76 -26.98 -10.75
C GLY A 351 -4.94 -25.53 -11.19
N ILE A 352 -4.13 -24.62 -10.62
CA ILE A 352 -4.13 -23.20 -10.98
C ILE A 352 -3.00 -22.94 -11.98
N ARG A 353 -3.26 -22.10 -12.99
CA ARG A 353 -2.24 -21.60 -13.93
C ARG A 353 -2.27 -20.09 -13.99
N GLN A 354 -1.10 -19.48 -13.95
CA GLN A 354 -0.96 -18.06 -14.23
C GLN A 354 -0.80 -17.89 -15.74
N ILE A 355 -1.77 -17.23 -16.37
CA ILE A 355 -1.80 -17.01 -17.81
C ILE A 355 -1.48 -15.55 -18.09
N LEU A 356 -0.48 -15.31 -18.93
CA LEU A 356 -0.04 -13.97 -19.34
C LEU A 356 -0.20 -13.79 -20.84
N TYR A 357 -0.67 -12.62 -21.24
CA TYR A 357 -0.68 -12.24 -22.65
C TYR A 357 0.68 -11.68 -23.08
N ALA A 358 1.25 -12.28 -24.13
CA ALA A 358 2.53 -11.83 -24.70
C ALA A 358 2.37 -10.66 -25.69
N LYS A 359 1.13 -10.34 -26.09
CA LYS A 359 0.75 -9.24 -26.98
C LYS A 359 -0.51 -8.56 -26.45
N GLU A 360 -0.99 -7.52 -27.13
CA GLU A 360 -2.23 -6.81 -26.83
C GLU A 360 -3.49 -7.69 -27.00
N ASN A 361 -3.65 -8.67 -26.12
CA ASN A 361 -4.89 -9.39 -25.91
C ASN A 361 -5.34 -9.15 -24.47
N ARG A 362 -6.62 -8.84 -24.33
CA ARG A 362 -7.23 -8.32 -23.10
C ARG A 362 -8.53 -9.04 -22.76
N GLN A 363 -8.78 -10.22 -23.35
CA GLN A 363 -9.93 -11.03 -22.95
C GLN A 363 -9.62 -11.72 -21.62
N LEU A 364 -10.54 -11.71 -20.66
CA LEU A 364 -10.43 -12.60 -19.50
C LEU A 364 -10.99 -13.97 -19.88
N LEU A 365 -10.17 -15.03 -19.83
CA LEU A 365 -10.62 -16.38 -20.18
C LEU A 365 -11.32 -17.01 -18.98
N ARG A 366 -12.64 -17.13 -19.04
CA ARG A 366 -13.41 -17.66 -17.91
C ARG A 366 -13.61 -19.16 -18.05
N LYS A 367 -13.40 -19.91 -16.96
CA LYS A 367 -13.69 -21.36 -16.90
C LYS A 367 -15.13 -21.71 -17.29
N LYS A 368 -16.09 -20.83 -16.99
CA LYS A 368 -17.51 -21.00 -17.33
C LYS A 368 -17.75 -20.95 -18.85
N ASP A 369 -16.83 -20.39 -19.65
CA ASP A 369 -16.95 -20.36 -21.10
C ASP A 369 -16.53 -21.69 -21.72
N VAL A 370 -17.40 -22.29 -22.53
CA VAL A 370 -17.16 -23.62 -23.14
C VAL A 370 -15.86 -23.67 -23.95
N LYS A 371 -15.43 -22.54 -24.53
CA LYS A 371 -14.18 -22.41 -25.29
C LYS A 371 -12.94 -22.44 -24.39
N TYR A 372 -13.05 -22.06 -23.12
CA TYR A 372 -11.93 -21.91 -22.18
C TYR A 372 -12.13 -22.75 -20.91
N SER A 373 -12.98 -23.79 -21.00
CA SER A 373 -13.38 -24.59 -19.84
C SER A 373 -12.33 -25.58 -19.35
N THR A 374 -11.26 -25.79 -20.11
CA THR A 374 -10.11 -26.65 -19.78
C THR A 374 -8.82 -26.05 -20.33
N LEU A 375 -7.67 -26.40 -19.76
CA LEU A 375 -6.36 -25.94 -20.25
C LEU A 375 -6.10 -26.40 -21.69
N ASP A 376 -6.49 -27.64 -22.03
CA ASP A 376 -6.34 -28.18 -23.40
C ASP A 376 -7.07 -27.32 -24.44
N LYS A 377 -8.28 -26.86 -24.12
CA LYS A 377 -9.05 -25.97 -25.01
C LYS A 377 -8.43 -24.58 -25.11
N ILE A 378 -7.90 -24.05 -24.00
CA ILE A 378 -7.18 -22.78 -24.00
C ILE A 378 -5.95 -22.90 -24.90
N TYR A 379 -5.08 -23.89 -24.69
CA TYR A 379 -3.84 -24.02 -25.45
C TYR A 379 -4.06 -24.30 -26.95
N LYS A 380 -5.18 -24.92 -27.33
CA LYS A 380 -5.58 -25.06 -28.74
C LYS A 380 -6.12 -23.76 -29.36
N SER A 381 -6.59 -22.82 -28.54
CA SER A 381 -7.19 -21.56 -28.99
C SER A 381 -6.19 -20.44 -29.25
N PHE A 382 -4.93 -20.60 -28.82
CA PHE A 382 -3.90 -19.56 -28.91
C PHE A 382 -2.62 -20.11 -29.55
N ALA A 383 -1.89 -19.28 -30.31
CA ALA A 383 -0.60 -19.68 -30.82
C ALA A 383 0.44 -19.68 -29.68
N PRO A 384 1.53 -20.48 -29.76
CA PRO A 384 2.56 -20.54 -28.72
C PRO A 384 3.27 -19.21 -28.38
N LYS A 385 3.08 -18.16 -29.20
CA LYS A 385 3.66 -16.84 -28.99
C LYS A 385 2.68 -15.80 -28.44
N ASP A 386 1.43 -16.19 -28.22
CA ASP A 386 0.38 -15.26 -27.77
C ASP A 386 0.13 -15.35 -26.26
N LEU A 387 0.45 -16.49 -25.65
CA LEU A 387 0.28 -16.76 -24.23
C LEU A 387 1.53 -17.37 -23.60
N ILE A 388 1.80 -16.96 -22.37
CA ILE A 388 2.70 -17.66 -21.44
C ILE A 388 1.81 -18.28 -20.37
N SER A 389 1.98 -19.57 -20.09
CA SER A 389 1.32 -20.24 -18.98
C SER A 389 2.38 -20.78 -18.03
N ILE A 390 2.27 -20.38 -16.76
CA ILE A 390 3.20 -20.70 -15.67
C ILE A 390 2.52 -21.64 -14.69
#